data_AF-A0A194XJ74-F1
#
_entry.id   AF-A0A194XJ74-F1
#
_cell.length_a   1.000
_cell.length_b   1.000
_cell.length_c   1.000
_cell.angle_alpha   90.00
_cell.angle_beta   90.00
_cell.angle_gamma   90.00
#
_symmetry.space_group_name_H-M   'P 1'
#
loop_
_entity.id
_entity.type
_entity.pdbx_description
1 polymer ?
#
loop_
_entity_poly.entity_id
_entity_poly.type
_entity_poly.pdbx_seq_one_letter_code
_entity_poly.pdbx_strand_id
1 'polypeptide(L)'
;QDIKYGFYYCGGKLAEYLNTDQTKLGTIYDLGRSALALNWGSEYPITEVIDDNENYMMLKLNSELNIVVEDINKSFKFTQKSDLGSQLGHELSTLEQKYSFVFRLAATTTKPRTRTLVNADLSIAYYHAVRVCLFRCTLSDLKAPCPDIIQSSLSCILSIAHQTFATGDDALFHRIEWPIFIAGVEIKDEIHREWIQEKLKHSNIGTALNEVIQVQQEFGRRVGVEFMRDVFCKGLRAP
;
A
#
# COMPACT_ATOMS: atom_id res chain seq x y z
N GLN A 1 0.46 -9.01 13.27
CA GLN A 1 -0.45 -9.39 12.17
C GLN A 1 -1.80 -8.68 12.26
N ASP A 2 -2.37 -8.45 13.45
CA ASP A 2 -3.72 -7.89 13.62
C ASP A 2 -3.97 -6.44 13.15
N ILE A 3 -2.93 -5.64 12.91
CA ILE A 3 -3.06 -4.24 12.44
C ILE A 3 -2.70 -4.09 10.95
N LYS A 4 -2.28 -5.17 10.28
CA LYS A 4 -2.06 -5.11 8.83
C LYS A 4 -3.44 -5.06 8.16
N TYR A 5 -3.86 -3.88 7.74
CA TYR A 5 -5.03 -3.65 6.88
C TYR A 5 -4.75 -4.24 5.49
N GLY A 6 -4.82 -5.57 5.41
CA GLY A 6 -4.62 -6.34 4.19
C GLY A 6 -5.92 -6.41 3.38
N PHE A 7 -5.79 -6.14 2.09
CA PHE A 7 -6.74 -6.40 1.01
C PHE A 7 -7.84 -7.42 1.38
N TYR A 8 -9.09 -6.94 1.45
CA TYR A 8 -10.33 -7.71 1.66
C TYR A 8 -10.48 -8.49 2.98
N TYR A 9 -10.93 -7.80 4.04
CA TYR A 9 -11.28 -8.41 5.35
C TYR A 9 -10.21 -9.32 5.95
N CYS A 10 -8.96 -9.17 5.50
CA CYS A 10 -7.83 -9.97 5.95
C CYS A 10 -7.17 -9.34 7.21
N GLY A 11 -7.83 -8.34 7.83
CA GLY A 11 -7.54 -7.83 9.17
C GLY A 11 -8.27 -8.63 10.25
N GLY A 12 -7.63 -8.78 11.42
CA GLY A 12 -8.24 -9.46 12.57
C GLY A 12 -9.38 -8.66 13.21
N LYS A 13 -9.97 -9.20 14.29
CA LYS A 13 -11.07 -8.55 15.04
C LYS A 13 -10.74 -7.13 15.53
N LEU A 14 -9.46 -6.84 15.78
CA LEU A 14 -8.99 -5.51 16.15
C LEU A 14 -9.17 -4.53 14.98
N ALA A 15 -8.73 -4.89 13.77
CA ALA A 15 -8.90 -4.06 12.59
C ALA A 15 -10.39 -3.79 12.31
N GLU A 16 -11.24 -4.81 12.44
CA GLU A 16 -12.70 -4.66 12.32
C GLU A 16 -13.26 -3.67 13.34
N TYR A 17 -12.86 -3.79 14.62
CA TYR A 17 -13.29 -2.87 15.67
C TYR A 17 -12.82 -1.43 15.41
N LEU A 18 -11.56 -1.24 15.02
CA LEU A 18 -11.00 0.07 14.72
C LEU A 18 -11.67 0.71 13.49
N ASN A 19 -12.14 -0.11 12.55
CA ASN A 19 -12.87 0.33 11.36
C ASN A 19 -14.36 0.66 11.61
N THR A 20 -14.88 0.49 12.84
CA THR A 20 -16.25 0.93 13.19
C THR A 20 -16.39 2.44 13.18
N ASP A 21 -15.29 3.17 13.39
CA ASP A 21 -15.26 4.63 13.46
C ASP A 21 -13.88 5.12 13.03
N GLN A 22 -13.85 5.76 11.86
CA GLN A 22 -12.62 6.27 11.24
C GLN A 22 -11.88 7.28 12.14
N THR A 23 -12.58 7.97 13.04
CA THR A 23 -11.96 8.92 13.98
C THR A 23 -11.14 8.22 15.07
N LYS A 24 -11.50 6.98 15.44
CA LYS A 24 -10.74 6.16 16.41
C LYS A 24 -9.35 5.83 15.89
N LEU A 25 -9.25 5.47 14.61
CA LEU A 25 -7.96 5.20 13.97
C LEU A 25 -7.07 6.43 14.02
N GLY A 26 -7.59 7.58 13.58
CA GLY A 26 -6.85 8.85 13.64
C GLY A 26 -6.35 9.15 15.06
N THR A 27 -7.22 8.98 16.05
CA THR A 27 -6.93 9.24 17.46
C THR A 27 -5.88 8.28 18.04
N ILE A 28 -5.92 6.99 17.69
CA ILE A 28 -4.92 6.01 18.15
C ILE A 28 -3.53 6.38 17.66
N TYR A 29 -3.40 6.79 16.39
CA TYR A 29 -2.11 7.23 15.86
C TYR A 29 -1.62 8.53 16.53
N ASP A 30 -2.54 9.45 16.82
CA ASP A 30 -2.22 10.72 17.48
C ASP A 30 -1.76 10.49 18.94
N LEU A 31 -2.46 9.63 19.69
CA LEU A 31 -2.09 9.26 21.06
C LEU A 31 -0.83 8.39 21.11
N GLY A 32 -0.68 7.49 20.13
CA GLY A 32 0.45 6.57 20.05
C GLY A 32 1.80 7.28 19.95
N ARG A 33 1.85 8.43 19.28
CA ARG A 33 3.07 9.24 19.08
C ARG A 33 3.82 9.56 20.38
N SER A 34 3.10 9.78 21.48
CA SER A 34 3.71 10.17 22.75
C SER A 34 3.56 9.11 23.84
N ALA A 35 2.92 7.97 23.53
CA ALA A 35 2.60 6.96 24.53
C ALA A 35 3.86 6.42 25.24
N LEU A 36 4.93 6.17 24.49
CA LEU A 36 6.19 5.66 25.05
C LEU A 36 6.91 6.71 25.90
N ALA A 37 7.01 7.94 25.40
CA ALA A 37 7.59 9.06 26.13
C ALA A 37 6.82 9.37 27.43
N LEU A 38 5.49 9.31 27.40
CA LEU A 38 4.65 9.48 28.59
C LEU A 38 4.83 8.34 29.61
N ASN A 39 5.06 7.10 29.13
CA ASN A 39 5.25 5.94 29.99
C ASN A 39 6.62 5.94 30.68
N TRP A 40 7.70 6.22 29.95
CA TRP A 40 9.07 6.16 30.47
C TRP A 40 9.61 7.51 30.97
N GLY A 41 8.91 8.62 30.72
CA GLY A 41 9.28 9.94 31.22
C GLY A 41 10.73 10.29 30.87
N SER A 42 11.53 10.62 31.89
CA SER A 42 12.94 10.99 31.71
C SER A 42 13.86 9.84 31.27
N GLU A 43 13.40 8.59 31.34
CA GLU A 43 14.16 7.42 30.86
C GLU A 43 13.99 7.19 29.36
N TYR A 44 13.00 7.85 28.73
CA TYR A 44 12.80 7.70 27.29
C TYR A 44 13.88 8.48 26.51
N PRO A 45 14.66 7.83 25.62
CA PRO A 45 15.78 8.49 24.96
C PRO A 45 15.33 9.64 24.07
N ILE A 46 16.04 10.78 24.15
CA ILE A 46 15.74 11.97 23.32
C ILE A 46 15.84 11.66 21.82
N THR A 47 16.71 10.72 21.43
CA THR A 47 16.85 10.27 20.05
C THR A 47 15.58 9.59 19.53
N GLU A 48 14.87 8.85 20.39
CA GLU A 48 13.59 8.22 20.04
C GLU A 48 12.47 9.25 19.95
N VAL A 49 12.44 10.26 20.83
CA VAL A 49 11.50 11.39 20.73
C VAL A 49 11.64 12.13 19.39
N ILE A 50 12.89 12.34 18.94
CA ILE A 50 13.16 12.97 17.64
C ILE A 50 12.67 12.06 16.52
N ASP A 51 12.98 10.77 16.56
CA ASP A 51 12.55 9.81 15.53
C ASP A 51 11.01 9.69 15.43
N ASP A 52 10.31 9.63 16.56
CA ASP A 52 8.84 9.60 16.62
C ASP A 52 8.24 10.84 15.93
N ASN A 53 8.82 12.01 16.20
CA ASN A 53 8.38 13.27 15.60
C ASN A 53 8.66 13.34 14.11
N GLU A 54 9.84 12.89 13.67
CA GLU A 54 10.22 12.88 12.27
C GLU A 54 9.34 11.91 11.47
N ASN A 55 9.05 10.73 12.01
CA ASN A 55 8.31 9.69 11.30
C ASN A 55 6.79 9.79 11.40
N TYR A 56 6.28 10.62 12.31
CA TYR A 56 4.86 10.78 12.56
C TYR A 56 4.05 11.07 11.29
N MET A 57 4.53 11.95 10.40
CA MET A 57 3.77 12.32 9.19
C MET A 57 3.60 11.14 8.22
N MET A 58 4.59 10.26 8.11
CA MET A 58 4.51 9.05 7.29
C MET A 58 3.54 8.03 7.91
N LEU A 59 3.61 7.86 9.23
CA LEU A 59 2.67 7.00 9.96
C LEU A 59 1.23 7.50 9.82
N LYS A 60 1.02 8.81 9.93
CA LYS A 60 -0.30 9.42 9.78
C LYS A 60 -0.83 9.28 8.34
N LEU A 61 -0.01 9.54 7.32
CA LEU A 61 -0.39 9.28 5.92
C LEU A 61 -0.81 7.83 5.72
N ASN A 62 -0.02 6.86 6.20
CA ASN A 62 -0.35 5.44 6.09
C ASN A 62 -1.66 5.09 6.81
N SER A 63 -1.92 5.70 7.98
CA SER A 63 -3.18 5.51 8.71
C SER A 63 -4.40 5.99 7.92
N GLU A 64 -4.31 7.16 7.26
CA GLU A 64 -5.40 7.69 6.45
C GLU A 64 -5.56 6.90 5.14
N LEU A 65 -4.47 6.39 4.56
CA LEU A 65 -4.54 5.49 3.41
C LEU A 65 -5.20 4.15 3.75
N ASN A 66 -4.98 3.62 4.95
CA ASN A 66 -5.67 2.41 5.41
C ASN A 66 -7.19 2.62 5.48
N ILE A 67 -7.64 3.80 5.89
CA ILE A 67 -9.06 4.17 5.91
C ILE A 67 -9.62 4.15 4.47
N VAL A 68 -8.92 4.77 3.52
CA VAL A 68 -9.34 4.76 2.10
C VAL A 68 -9.38 3.33 1.55
N VAL A 69 -8.40 2.48 1.86
CA VAL A 69 -8.39 1.07 1.44
C VAL A 69 -9.58 0.31 2.01
N GLU A 70 -9.94 0.57 3.26
CA GLU A 70 -11.13 -0.02 3.87
C GLU A 70 -12.41 0.42 3.16
N ASP A 71 -12.54 1.71 2.86
CA ASP A 71 -13.70 2.24 2.15
C ASP A 71 -13.80 1.66 0.73
N ILE A 72 -12.66 1.48 0.05
CA ILE A 72 -12.59 0.74 -1.22
C ILE A 72 -13.10 -0.69 -1.05
N ASN A 73 -12.64 -1.41 -0.02
CA ASN A 73 -13.01 -2.81 0.20
C ASN A 73 -14.50 -2.99 0.56
N LYS A 74 -15.08 -2.07 1.34
CA LYS A 74 -16.51 -2.06 1.67
C LYS A 74 -17.36 -1.75 0.44
N SER A 75 -16.91 -0.80 -0.37
CA SER A 75 -17.67 -0.25 -1.50
C SER A 75 -17.62 -1.09 -2.76
N PHE A 76 -16.49 -1.74 -3.01
CA PHE A 76 -16.25 -2.52 -4.21
C PHE A 76 -16.01 -3.96 -3.83
N LYS A 77 -17.07 -4.77 -3.72
CA LYS A 77 -16.91 -6.23 -3.61
C LYS A 77 -16.43 -6.84 -4.93
N PHE A 78 -16.91 -6.28 -6.04
CA PHE A 78 -16.59 -6.66 -7.41
C PHE A 78 -16.07 -5.44 -8.18
N THR A 79 -15.32 -5.67 -9.26
CA THR A 79 -15.00 -4.58 -10.20
C THR A 79 -16.28 -4.05 -10.83
N GLN A 80 -16.53 -2.75 -10.69
CA GLN A 80 -17.71 -2.10 -11.25
C GLN A 80 -17.47 -0.60 -11.45
N LYS A 81 -18.11 -0.02 -12.45
CA LYS A 81 -18.18 1.44 -12.57
C LYS A 81 -19.04 2.00 -11.43
N SER A 82 -18.53 3.00 -10.73
CA SER A 82 -19.26 3.67 -9.64
C SER A 82 -18.78 5.11 -9.48
N ASP A 83 -19.72 6.04 -9.25
CA ASP A 83 -19.41 7.45 -8.97
C ASP A 83 -18.63 7.61 -7.65
N LEU A 84 -18.78 6.64 -6.74
CA LEU A 84 -17.98 6.55 -5.51
C LEU A 84 -16.48 6.39 -5.80
N GLY A 85 -16.14 5.82 -6.96
CA GLY A 85 -14.76 5.74 -7.43
C GLY A 85 -14.13 7.11 -7.63
N SER A 86 -14.89 8.06 -8.18
CA SER A 86 -14.44 9.44 -8.36
C SER A 86 -14.30 10.17 -7.02
N GLN A 87 -15.20 9.91 -6.07
CA GLN A 87 -15.13 10.48 -4.71
C GLN A 87 -13.87 10.02 -3.97
N LEU A 88 -13.59 8.72 -3.95
CA LEU A 88 -12.37 8.17 -3.34
C LEU A 88 -11.11 8.63 -4.08
N GLY A 89 -11.18 8.84 -5.40
CA GLY A 89 -10.08 9.42 -6.18
C GLY A 89 -9.77 10.87 -5.79
N HIS A 90 -10.80 11.67 -5.51
CA HIS A 90 -10.66 13.02 -4.97
C HIS A 90 -10.09 13.00 -3.55
N GLU A 91 -10.52 12.07 -2.71
CA GLU A 91 -9.98 11.90 -1.35
C GLU A 91 -8.48 11.59 -1.39
N LEU A 92 -8.03 10.65 -2.23
CA LEU A 92 -6.60 10.38 -2.44
C LEU A 92 -5.83 11.65 -2.87
N SER A 93 -6.39 12.42 -3.80
CA SER A 93 -5.78 13.69 -4.24
C SER A 93 -5.68 14.71 -3.12
N THR A 94 -6.67 14.73 -2.21
CA THR A 94 -6.67 15.58 -1.02
C THR A 94 -5.59 15.15 -0.03
N LEU A 95 -5.40 13.84 0.18
CA LEU A 95 -4.31 13.30 0.99
C LEU A 95 -2.93 13.65 0.42
N GLU A 96 -2.76 13.58 -0.91
CA GLU A 96 -1.51 13.98 -1.56
C GLU A 96 -1.18 15.45 -1.32
N GLN A 97 -2.18 16.34 -1.38
CA GLN A 97 -1.98 17.76 -1.06
C GLN A 97 -1.63 17.97 0.43
N LYS A 98 -2.42 17.35 1.32
CA LYS A 98 -2.25 17.43 2.78
C LYS A 98 -0.88 16.92 3.23
N TYR A 99 -0.40 15.82 2.65
CA TYR A 99 0.87 15.19 2.96
C TYR A 99 1.97 15.48 1.95
N SER A 100 1.86 16.58 1.18
CA SER A 100 2.82 16.95 0.13
C SER A 100 4.28 17.00 0.60
N PHE A 101 4.53 17.25 1.88
CA PHE A 101 5.86 17.16 2.47
C PHE A 101 6.46 15.74 2.38
N VAL A 102 5.66 14.70 2.65
CA VAL A 102 6.09 13.29 2.54
C VAL A 102 6.45 12.96 1.09
N PHE A 103 5.65 13.44 0.12
CA PHE A 103 5.96 13.30 -1.30
C PHE A 103 7.27 13.99 -1.68
N ARG A 104 7.52 15.20 -1.14
CA ARG A 104 8.79 15.91 -1.36
C ARG A 104 9.98 15.15 -0.75
N LEU A 105 9.84 14.55 0.43
CA LEU A 105 10.87 13.72 1.04
C LEU A 105 11.24 12.53 0.15
N ALA A 106 10.24 11.77 -0.32
CA ALA A 106 10.47 10.63 -1.20
C ALA A 106 11.10 11.04 -2.55
N ALA A 107 10.75 12.21 -3.07
CA ALA A 107 11.31 12.75 -4.31
C ALA A 107 12.77 13.23 -4.18
N THR A 108 13.32 13.36 -2.97
CA THR A 108 14.73 13.71 -2.81
C THR A 108 15.64 12.60 -3.35
N THR A 109 16.84 12.95 -3.79
CA THR A 109 17.85 11.99 -4.29
C THR A 109 19.02 11.78 -3.32
N THR A 110 18.93 12.35 -2.10
CA THR A 110 19.96 12.30 -1.06
C THR A 110 20.31 10.86 -0.69
N LYS A 111 21.62 10.57 -0.68
CA LYS A 111 22.22 9.29 -0.27
C LYS A 111 23.32 9.53 0.79
N PRO A 112 23.49 8.63 1.79
CA PRO A 112 22.65 7.47 2.07
C PRO A 112 21.23 7.89 2.49
N ARG A 113 20.24 7.02 2.24
CA ARG A 113 18.86 7.27 2.66
C ARG A 113 18.81 7.20 4.20
N THR A 114 18.27 8.22 4.86
CA THR A 114 17.96 8.13 6.28
C THR A 114 16.70 7.30 6.49
N ARG A 115 16.46 6.82 7.72
CA ARG A 115 15.23 6.09 8.08
C ARG A 115 13.96 6.87 7.71
N THR A 116 13.94 8.18 7.95
CA THR A 116 12.86 9.10 7.60
C THR A 116 12.60 9.12 6.08
N LEU A 117 13.66 9.15 5.25
CA LEU A 117 13.53 9.07 3.79
C LEU A 117 12.99 7.71 3.33
N VAL A 118 13.50 6.61 3.90
CA VAL A 118 13.00 5.25 3.61
C VAL A 118 11.52 5.12 3.99
N ASN A 119 11.11 5.66 5.14
CA ASN A 119 9.72 5.65 5.57
C ASN A 119 8.82 6.49 4.65
N ALA A 120 9.33 7.61 4.13
CA ALA A 120 8.63 8.38 3.11
C ALA A 120 8.45 7.57 1.83
N ASP A 121 9.53 6.98 1.31
CA ASP A 121 9.52 6.12 0.11
C ASP A 121 8.46 5.02 0.25
N LEU A 122 8.47 4.25 1.34
CA LEU A 122 7.49 3.18 1.58
C LEU A 122 6.04 3.68 1.65
N SER A 123 5.81 4.85 2.26
CA SER A 123 4.46 5.44 2.36
C SER A 123 3.95 5.92 1.00
N ILE A 124 4.84 6.45 0.15
CA ILE A 124 4.52 6.85 -1.22
C ILE A 124 4.27 5.65 -2.12
N ALA A 125 5.03 4.56 -1.98
CA ALA A 125 4.73 3.29 -2.67
C ALA A 125 3.34 2.77 -2.28
N TYR A 126 2.98 2.86 -1.00
CA TYR A 126 1.65 2.48 -0.52
C TYR A 126 0.55 3.36 -1.15
N TYR A 127 0.71 4.69 -1.14
CA TYR A 127 -0.20 5.62 -1.79
C TYR A 127 -0.49 5.26 -3.25
N HIS A 128 0.56 5.04 -4.04
CA HIS A 128 0.43 4.69 -5.45
C HIS A 128 -0.26 3.33 -5.65
N ALA A 129 -0.03 2.37 -4.75
CA ALA A 129 -0.72 1.09 -4.79
C ALA A 129 -2.22 1.23 -4.47
N VAL A 130 -2.61 2.08 -3.52
CA VAL A 130 -4.04 2.39 -3.26
C VAL A 130 -4.69 3.00 -4.50
N ARG A 131 -4.00 3.92 -5.18
CA ARG A 131 -4.49 4.52 -6.44
C ARG A 131 -4.68 3.49 -7.55
N VAL A 132 -3.71 2.59 -7.76
CA VAL A 132 -3.82 1.50 -8.76
C VAL A 132 -4.96 0.54 -8.39
N CYS A 133 -5.11 0.21 -7.11
CA CYS A 133 -6.20 -0.63 -6.61
C CYS A 133 -7.58 -0.01 -6.89
N LEU A 134 -7.75 1.29 -6.59
CA LEU A 134 -8.99 2.02 -6.86
C LEU A 134 -9.31 2.06 -8.37
N PHE A 135 -8.31 2.31 -9.21
CA PHE A 135 -8.48 2.25 -10.66
C PHE A 135 -9.04 0.90 -11.10
N ARG A 136 -8.49 -0.20 -10.60
CA ARG A 136 -8.98 -1.54 -10.94
C ARG A 136 -10.37 -1.85 -10.40
N CYS A 137 -10.71 -1.34 -9.22
CA CYS A 137 -12.06 -1.48 -8.66
C CYS A 137 -13.12 -0.80 -9.53
N THR A 138 -12.75 0.28 -10.22
CA THR A 138 -13.67 1.20 -10.91
C THR A 138 -13.76 0.98 -12.42
N LEU A 139 -13.05 -0.03 -12.95
CA LEU A 139 -13.06 -0.36 -14.37
C LEU A 139 -14.47 -0.73 -14.86
N SER A 140 -14.90 -0.11 -15.96
CA SER A 140 -16.08 -0.54 -16.72
C SER A 140 -15.75 -1.60 -17.78
N ASP A 141 -14.51 -1.62 -18.24
CA ASP A 141 -13.99 -2.59 -19.20
C ASP A 141 -12.62 -3.09 -18.74
N LEU A 142 -12.50 -4.39 -18.54
CA LEU A 142 -11.27 -5.04 -18.10
C LEU A 142 -10.16 -5.03 -19.15
N LYS A 143 -10.48 -4.68 -20.42
CA LYS A 143 -9.53 -4.45 -21.50
C LYS A 143 -9.08 -2.99 -21.64
N ALA A 144 -9.66 -2.06 -20.88
CA ALA A 144 -9.35 -0.64 -20.99
C ALA A 144 -7.82 -0.37 -20.89
N PRO A 145 -7.26 0.56 -21.67
CA PRO A 145 -5.86 0.90 -21.54
C PRO A 145 -5.55 1.45 -20.14
N CYS A 146 -4.31 1.29 -19.70
CA CYS A 146 -3.85 1.84 -18.42
C CYS A 146 -3.61 3.36 -18.59
N PRO A 147 -4.32 4.25 -17.87
CA PRO A 147 -4.13 5.69 -18.00
C PRO A 147 -2.74 6.14 -17.53
N ASP A 148 -2.25 7.27 -18.05
CA ASP A 148 -0.89 7.77 -17.76
C ASP A 148 -0.62 8.00 -16.27
N ILE A 149 -1.64 8.42 -15.51
CA ILE A 149 -1.53 8.59 -14.05
C ILE A 149 -1.30 7.26 -13.32
N ILE A 150 -1.86 6.17 -13.85
CA ILE A 150 -1.68 4.82 -13.31
C ILE A 150 -0.31 4.29 -13.73
N GLN A 151 0.10 4.49 -14.99
CA GLN A 151 1.45 4.16 -15.44
C GLN A 151 2.53 4.88 -14.61
N SER A 152 2.35 6.17 -14.33
CA SER A 152 3.25 6.94 -13.46
C SER A 152 3.30 6.37 -12.03
N SER A 153 2.16 5.90 -11.52
CA SER A 153 2.07 5.26 -10.21
C SER A 153 2.82 3.93 -10.17
N LEU A 154 2.72 3.11 -11.22
CA LEU A 154 3.48 1.86 -11.35
C LEU A 154 4.99 2.13 -11.36
N SER A 155 5.44 3.12 -12.14
CA SER A 155 6.85 3.52 -12.20
C SER A 155 7.38 3.97 -10.83
N CYS A 156 6.57 4.70 -10.06
CA CYS A 156 6.94 5.11 -8.71
C CYS A 156 7.10 3.91 -7.77
N ILE A 157 6.12 3.00 -7.75
CA ILE A 157 6.18 1.76 -6.94
C ILE A 157 7.43 0.95 -7.29
N LEU A 158 7.70 0.75 -8.57
CA LEU A 158 8.87 0.00 -9.04
C LEU A 158 10.17 0.66 -8.62
N SER A 159 10.31 1.97 -8.80
CA SER A 159 11.53 2.70 -8.42
C SER A 159 11.84 2.53 -6.93
N ILE A 160 10.82 2.68 -6.08
CA ILE A 160 10.95 2.50 -4.62
C ILE A 160 11.24 1.04 -4.28
N ALA A 161 10.57 0.09 -4.94
CA ALA A 161 10.81 -1.34 -4.74
C ALA A 161 12.26 -1.72 -5.08
N HIS A 162 12.78 -1.29 -6.23
CA HIS A 162 14.18 -1.52 -6.61
C HIS A 162 15.17 -1.01 -5.57
N GLN A 163 14.95 0.20 -5.04
CA GLN A 163 15.79 0.76 -3.98
C GLN A 163 15.67 -0.05 -2.68
N THR A 164 14.46 -0.47 -2.33
CA THR A 164 14.19 -1.27 -1.12
C THR A 164 14.89 -2.63 -1.21
N PHE A 165 14.78 -3.35 -2.32
CA PHE A 165 15.49 -4.64 -2.55
C PHE A 165 16.99 -4.53 -2.59
N ALA A 166 17.55 -3.39 -2.98
CA ALA A 166 19.00 -3.18 -2.93
C ALA A 166 19.56 -3.13 -1.50
N THR A 167 18.74 -2.87 -0.48
CA THR A 167 19.18 -2.81 0.92
C THR A 167 19.38 -4.19 1.56
N GLY A 168 18.69 -5.23 1.06
CA GLY A 168 18.68 -6.56 1.66
C GLY A 168 17.97 -6.65 3.02
N ASP A 169 17.20 -5.63 3.42
CA ASP A 169 16.47 -5.61 4.69
C ASP A 169 15.10 -6.30 4.57
N ASP A 170 15.01 -7.50 5.15
CA ASP A 170 13.79 -8.31 5.16
C ASP A 170 12.58 -7.61 5.80
N ALA A 171 12.81 -6.73 6.79
CA ALA A 171 11.73 -6.01 7.44
C ALA A 171 11.08 -4.99 6.50
N LEU A 172 11.87 -4.39 5.59
CA LEU A 172 11.34 -3.46 4.58
C LEU A 172 10.55 -4.20 3.51
N PHE A 173 10.91 -5.46 3.17
CA PHE A 173 10.14 -6.28 2.23
C PHE A 173 8.70 -6.43 2.66
N HIS A 174 8.46 -6.75 3.93
CA HIS A 174 7.12 -6.91 4.46
C HIS A 174 6.23 -5.66 4.39
N ARG A 175 6.82 -4.48 4.19
CA ARG A 175 6.10 -3.21 4.05
C ARG A 175 5.79 -2.86 2.61
N ILE A 176 6.53 -3.43 1.64
CA ILE A 176 6.37 -3.15 0.21
C ILE A 176 5.76 -4.32 -0.57
N GLU A 177 5.57 -5.48 0.05
CA GLU A 177 4.91 -6.66 -0.52
C GLU A 177 3.58 -6.35 -1.20
N TRP A 178 2.65 -5.67 -0.52
CA TRP A 178 1.34 -5.35 -1.09
C TRP A 178 1.43 -4.34 -2.26
N PRO A 179 2.19 -3.23 -2.15
CA PRO A 179 2.45 -2.38 -3.30
C PRO A 179 3.00 -3.10 -4.52
N ILE A 180 3.97 -3.99 -4.34
CA ILE A 180 4.57 -4.77 -5.43
C ILE A 180 3.56 -5.75 -6.02
N PHE A 181 2.76 -6.43 -5.19
CA PHE A 181 1.69 -7.28 -5.69
C PHE A 181 0.73 -6.50 -6.60
N ILE A 182 0.22 -5.36 -6.12
CA ILE A 182 -0.70 -4.52 -6.91
C ILE A 182 -0.04 -4.06 -8.22
N ALA A 183 1.22 -3.63 -8.17
CA ALA A 183 1.97 -3.22 -9.35
C ALA A 183 2.20 -4.39 -10.33
N GLY A 184 2.61 -5.56 -9.84
CA GLY A 184 2.90 -6.74 -10.64
C GLY A 184 1.69 -7.29 -11.37
N VAL A 185 0.49 -7.15 -10.79
CA VAL A 185 -0.74 -7.57 -11.48
C VAL A 185 -1.10 -6.61 -12.61
N GLU A 186 -0.90 -5.29 -12.43
CA GLU A 186 -1.30 -4.28 -13.42
C GLU A 186 -0.25 -4.03 -14.51
N ILE A 187 1.04 -4.22 -14.20
CA ILE A 187 2.11 -3.94 -15.17
C ILE A 187 1.98 -4.82 -16.40
N LYS A 188 2.30 -4.26 -17.57
CA LYS A 188 2.29 -4.99 -18.85
C LYS A 188 3.69 -5.41 -19.29
N ASP A 189 4.69 -4.59 -18.97
CA ASP A 189 6.08 -4.82 -19.31
C ASP A 189 6.59 -6.16 -18.75
N GLU A 190 7.16 -6.98 -19.63
CA GLU A 190 7.60 -8.33 -19.32
C GLU A 190 8.83 -8.32 -18.40
N ILE A 191 9.77 -7.39 -18.62
CA ILE A 191 11.02 -7.29 -17.85
C ILE A 191 10.72 -6.99 -16.38
N HIS A 192 9.90 -5.98 -16.11
CA HIS A 192 9.51 -5.64 -14.73
C HIS A 192 8.63 -6.71 -14.10
N ARG A 193 7.78 -7.39 -14.89
CA ARG A 193 6.96 -8.50 -14.40
C ARG A 193 7.83 -9.66 -13.93
N GLU A 194 8.77 -10.10 -14.76
CA GLU A 194 9.72 -11.18 -14.42
C GLU A 194 10.53 -10.83 -13.17
N TRP A 195 11.03 -9.59 -13.09
CA TRP A 195 11.75 -9.12 -11.91
C TRP A 195 10.90 -9.19 -10.64
N ILE A 196 9.64 -8.72 -10.68
CA ILE A 196 8.73 -8.82 -9.52
C ILE A 196 8.50 -10.29 -9.14
N GLN A 197 8.23 -11.17 -10.12
CA GLN A 197 8.00 -12.58 -9.87
C GLN A 197 9.23 -13.24 -9.23
N GLU A 198 10.44 -12.87 -9.66
CA GLU A 198 11.69 -13.34 -9.05
C GLU A 198 11.81 -12.89 -7.59
N LYS A 199 11.46 -11.62 -7.29
CA LYS A 199 11.51 -11.09 -5.92
C LYS A 199 10.48 -11.70 -4.98
N LEU A 200 9.33 -12.11 -5.51
CA LEU A 200 8.26 -12.72 -4.70
C LEU A 200 8.24 -14.25 -4.77
N LYS A 201 9.17 -14.90 -5.49
CA LYS A 201 9.11 -16.34 -5.81
C LYS A 201 8.90 -17.28 -4.64
N HIS A 202 9.38 -16.91 -3.44
CA HIS A 202 9.33 -17.73 -2.23
C HIS A 202 8.25 -17.29 -1.24
N SER A 203 7.41 -16.33 -1.60
CA SER A 203 6.31 -15.86 -0.75
C SER A 203 4.97 -16.35 -1.27
N ASN A 204 4.02 -16.55 -0.35
CA ASN A 204 2.64 -16.89 -0.73
C ASN A 204 1.99 -15.79 -1.60
N ILE A 205 2.47 -14.54 -1.46
CA ILE A 205 2.07 -13.42 -2.30
C ILE A 205 2.58 -13.60 -3.74
N GLY A 206 3.77 -14.18 -3.94
CA GLY A 206 4.27 -14.54 -5.27
C GLY A 206 3.44 -15.63 -5.94
N THR A 207 3.02 -16.65 -5.19
CA THR A 207 2.07 -17.66 -5.70
C THR A 207 0.77 -17.01 -6.16
N ALA A 208 0.19 -16.14 -5.32
CA ALA A 208 -1.01 -15.39 -5.65
C ALA A 208 -0.84 -14.51 -6.90
N LEU A 209 0.29 -13.82 -7.00
CA LEU A 209 0.62 -12.99 -8.17
C LEU A 209 0.65 -13.82 -9.46
N ASN A 210 1.32 -14.98 -9.43
CA ASN A 210 1.46 -15.85 -10.58
C ASN A 210 0.11 -16.39 -11.06
N GLU A 211 -0.76 -16.82 -10.13
CA GLU A 211 -2.11 -17.26 -10.47
C GLU A 211 -2.91 -16.15 -11.14
N VAL A 212 -2.85 -14.91 -10.62
CA VAL A 212 -3.54 -13.79 -11.25
C VAL A 212 -2.99 -13.47 -12.64
N ILE A 213 -1.66 -13.45 -12.81
CA ILE A 213 -1.01 -13.19 -14.09
C ILE A 213 -1.42 -14.24 -15.13
N GLN A 214 -1.38 -15.52 -14.75
CA GLN A 214 -1.74 -16.63 -15.63
C GLN A 214 -3.17 -16.45 -16.16
N VAL A 215 -4.13 -16.20 -15.27
CA VAL A 215 -5.53 -16.01 -15.66
C VAL A 215 -5.68 -14.77 -16.56
N GLN A 216 -4.97 -13.68 -16.28
CA GLN A 216 -5.01 -12.50 -17.17
C GLN A 216 -4.45 -12.79 -18.57
N GLN A 217 -3.41 -13.62 -18.69
CA GLN A 217 -2.83 -14.03 -19.96
C GLN A 217 -3.78 -14.94 -20.74
N GLU A 218 -4.39 -15.93 -20.08
CA GLU A 218 -5.36 -16.86 -20.70
C GLU A 218 -6.57 -16.12 -21.28
N PHE A 219 -7.11 -15.13 -20.57
CA PHE A 219 -8.27 -14.36 -21.02
C PHE A 219 -7.93 -13.13 -21.86
N GLY A 220 -6.64 -12.75 -21.97
CA GLY A 220 -6.20 -11.55 -22.69
C GLY A 220 -6.81 -10.24 -22.16
N ARG A 221 -7.09 -10.17 -20.86
CA ARG A 221 -7.71 -9.01 -20.18
C ARG A 221 -7.39 -9.03 -18.67
N ARG A 222 -7.63 -7.93 -17.98
CA ARG A 222 -7.55 -7.93 -16.51
C ARG A 222 -8.58 -8.88 -15.91
N VAL A 223 -8.25 -9.46 -14.76
CA VAL A 223 -9.24 -10.06 -13.87
C VAL A 223 -9.96 -8.97 -13.07
N GLY A 224 -11.16 -9.27 -12.59
CA GLY A 224 -11.83 -8.41 -11.61
C GLY A 224 -11.12 -8.45 -10.25
N VAL A 225 -11.32 -7.40 -9.44
CA VAL A 225 -10.70 -7.27 -8.13
C VAL A 225 -11.17 -8.35 -7.14
N GLU A 226 -12.37 -8.89 -7.33
CA GLU A 226 -12.89 -10.04 -6.57
C GLU A 226 -11.96 -11.26 -6.66
N PHE A 227 -11.50 -11.59 -7.87
CA PHE A 227 -10.62 -12.73 -8.09
C PHE A 227 -9.24 -12.49 -7.48
N MET A 228 -8.68 -11.28 -7.68
CA MET A 228 -7.40 -10.92 -7.08
C MET A 228 -7.43 -11.08 -5.55
N ARG A 229 -8.53 -10.66 -4.92
CA ARG A 229 -8.70 -10.68 -3.46
C ARG A 229 -8.77 -12.10 -2.94
N ASP A 230 -9.57 -12.93 -3.59
CA ASP A 230 -9.71 -14.33 -3.22
C ASP A 230 -8.36 -15.05 -3.28
N VAL A 231 -7.61 -14.85 -4.37
CA VAL A 231 -6.28 -15.46 -4.54
C VAL A 231 -5.27 -14.92 -3.53
N PHE A 232 -5.21 -13.60 -3.33
CA PHE A 232 -4.31 -12.97 -2.37
C PHE A 232 -4.58 -13.44 -0.93
N CYS A 233 -5.84 -13.44 -0.49
CA CYS A 233 -6.21 -13.89 0.86
C CYS A 233 -6.05 -15.40 1.05
N LYS A 234 -6.17 -16.23 0.00
CA LYS A 234 -5.76 -17.65 0.06
C LYS A 234 -4.27 -17.77 0.33
N GLY A 235 -3.44 -16.99 -0.36
CA GLY A 235 -1.99 -16.94 -0.13
C GLY A 235 -1.64 -16.57 1.32
N LEU A 236 -2.32 -15.57 1.90
CA LEU A 236 -2.09 -15.18 3.29
C LEU A 236 -2.46 -16.24 4.34
N ARG A 237 -3.33 -17.20 3.98
CA ARG A 237 -3.82 -18.28 4.87
C ARG A 237 -3.07 -19.60 4.69
N ALA A 238 -2.18 -19.69 3.70
CA ALA A 238 -1.37 -20.88 3.50
C ALA A 238 -0.32 -21.02 4.63
N PRO A 239 -0.19 -22.22 5.23
CA PRO A 239 0.67 -22.48 6.38
C PRO A 239 2.16 -22.29 6.10
#